data_AF-A0A4Z0YLX5-F1
#
_entry.id   AF-A0A4Z0YLX5-F1
#
_cell.length_a   1.000
_cell.length_b   1.000
_cell.length_c   1.000
_cell.angle_alpha   90.00
_cell.angle_beta   90.00
_cell.angle_gamma   90.00
#
_symmetry.space_group_name_H-M   'P 1'
#
loop_
_entity.id
_entity.type
_entity.pdbx_description
1 polymer ?
#
loop_
_entity_poly.entity_id
_entity_poly.type
_entity_poly.pdbx_seq_one_letter_code
_entity_poly.pdbx_strand_id
1 'polypeptide(L)'
;MRLIHCRTLQLQKFPEIEVPPYAILSHTWDGEEVTSADFLQGPPSTTDRVPKGWVKIKETCKLAEAQGYEYVWIDTCCIDKSSSAELTEAINSMYAWYAGASKCFAYLSDFDPSTPNADLFSSRWFSRGWTLQELIAPADFEFYDSSWRFYGSKASLGTDIAYATGIDESVLYPAGRDLRDVLAAIPICQKMSWASGRETQRLEDISYCLLGIFDVHMPLIYGEGTKAFTRLQEEIMKSSNDLTILAWKKKGETLPWDRYGILAQSPKVFSDSKDIVLSQDLMYNPDFSITNKGIRITVDLPITSGIEKPIMGLYCYRQDRPHEFLGIYLEAMSGGVYSRALPDIIPVEIAGRRSRDASIFMTTCSPKGNAPSSALVRGHHFSFNYHYPSEMSNSVQLLSAYPEKRWDGRFGFRAKDAPSFVGINTYKVYWQDKTSRFVVACGFDLTIQPWACIDIEGSELWCAAANRDLLRVGWLAREQKNEEISLKSKMYIRIDMKPFYGESEEPRWMQIVLRADRKRNRVRRQSVGHHQHLVDSLEGPLGYLPEPEGPELA
;
A
#
# COMPACT_ATOMS: atom_id res chain seq x y z
N MET A 1 -35.48 -14.68 9.91
CA MET A 1 -35.23 -14.70 8.45
C MET A 1 -36.54 -14.74 7.67
N ARG A 2 -36.58 -14.33 6.39
CA ARG A 2 -37.71 -14.60 5.47
C ARG A 2 -37.20 -15.34 4.24
N LEU A 3 -37.98 -16.29 3.73
CA LEU A 3 -37.65 -17.15 2.59
C LEU A 3 -38.81 -17.20 1.60
N ILE A 4 -38.53 -17.38 0.32
CA ILE A 4 -39.54 -17.62 -0.72
C ILE A 4 -39.71 -19.13 -0.87
N HIS A 5 -40.94 -19.61 -0.76
CA HIS A 5 -41.28 -20.99 -1.12
C HIS A 5 -41.36 -21.11 -2.65
N CYS A 6 -40.55 -22.00 -3.25
CA CYS A 6 -40.31 -22.02 -4.70
C CYS A 6 -41.58 -22.24 -5.54
N ARG A 7 -42.40 -23.24 -5.19
CA ARG A 7 -43.64 -23.58 -5.92
C ARG A 7 -44.74 -22.53 -5.83
N THR A 8 -44.96 -21.97 -4.64
CA THR A 8 -46.08 -21.05 -4.40
C THR A 8 -45.70 -19.59 -4.65
N LEU A 9 -44.39 -19.30 -4.75
CA LEU A 9 -43.82 -17.94 -4.81
C LEU A 9 -44.35 -17.05 -3.66
N GLN A 10 -44.51 -17.63 -2.47
CA GLN A 10 -44.94 -16.92 -1.27
C GLN A 10 -43.76 -16.69 -0.32
N LEU A 11 -43.72 -15.50 0.28
CA LEU A 11 -42.74 -15.12 1.28
C LEU A 11 -43.19 -15.61 2.67
N GLN A 12 -42.38 -16.44 3.32
CA GLN A 12 -42.64 -17.00 4.65
C GLN A 12 -41.57 -16.51 5.64
N LYS A 13 -41.96 -16.25 6.90
CA LYS A 13 -41.05 -15.80 7.96
C LYS A 13 -40.73 -16.94 8.92
N PHE A 14 -39.44 -17.18 9.13
CA PHE A 14 -38.91 -18.20 10.02
C PHE A 14 -38.12 -17.55 11.17
N PRO A 15 -38.29 -18.02 12.43
CA PRO A 15 -37.39 -17.69 13.52
C PRO A 15 -36.03 -18.38 13.30
N GLU A 16 -34.97 -17.88 13.92
CA GLU A 16 -33.58 -18.33 13.64
C GLU A 16 -33.34 -19.82 13.91
N ILE A 17 -34.08 -20.41 14.85
CA ILE A 17 -33.92 -21.80 15.29
C ILE A 17 -34.67 -22.79 14.37
N GLU A 18 -35.62 -22.31 13.56
CA GLU A 18 -36.52 -23.13 12.74
C GLU A 18 -36.37 -22.84 11.23
N VAL A 19 -35.21 -22.32 10.80
CA VAL A 19 -34.94 -22.06 9.38
C VAL A 19 -34.76 -23.41 8.64
N PRO A 20 -35.62 -23.75 7.67
CA PRO A 20 -35.48 -24.98 6.88
C PRO A 20 -34.29 -24.87 5.91
N PRO A 21 -33.74 -25.98 5.39
CA PRO A 21 -32.73 -25.94 4.33
C PRO A 21 -33.18 -25.09 3.13
N TYR A 22 -32.30 -24.21 2.66
CA TYR A 22 -32.59 -23.22 1.62
C TYR A 22 -31.39 -23.00 0.70
N ALA A 23 -31.66 -22.61 -0.54
CA ALA A 23 -30.66 -22.05 -1.43
C ALA A 23 -30.66 -20.51 -1.35
N ILE A 24 -29.55 -19.86 -1.71
CA ILE A 24 -29.37 -18.41 -1.65
C ILE A 24 -28.90 -17.85 -2.99
N LEU A 25 -29.43 -16.70 -3.42
CA LEU A 25 -29.01 -16.03 -4.66
C LEU A 25 -28.04 -14.88 -4.40
N SER A 26 -26.77 -15.08 -4.75
CA SER A 26 -25.82 -14.00 -4.95
C SER A 26 -26.00 -13.40 -6.35
N HIS A 27 -26.15 -12.08 -6.44
CA HIS A 27 -26.32 -11.41 -7.73
C HIS A 27 -25.99 -9.92 -7.66
N THR A 28 -25.76 -9.28 -8.81
CA THR A 28 -25.67 -7.82 -8.90
C THR A 28 -27.04 -7.21 -9.18
N TRP A 29 -27.43 -6.19 -8.42
CA TRP A 29 -28.69 -5.46 -8.69
C TRP A 29 -28.61 -4.72 -10.03
N ASP A 30 -29.67 -4.86 -10.81
CA ASP A 30 -29.95 -4.17 -12.07
C ASP A 30 -31.23 -3.32 -11.92
N GLY A 31 -31.63 -2.56 -12.95
CA GLY A 31 -32.69 -1.53 -12.82
C GLY A 31 -34.15 -2.00 -12.59
N GLU A 32 -34.40 -3.30 -12.44
CA GLU A 32 -35.74 -3.91 -12.37
C GLU A 32 -35.85 -4.95 -11.24
N GLU A 33 -35.19 -4.73 -10.10
CA GLU A 33 -35.33 -5.61 -8.92
C GLU A 33 -36.74 -5.55 -8.31
N VAL A 34 -37.18 -6.68 -7.76
CA VAL A 34 -38.43 -6.78 -7.00
C VAL A 34 -38.11 -6.53 -5.53
N THR A 35 -38.69 -5.49 -4.93
CA THR A 35 -38.55 -5.22 -3.50
C THR A 35 -39.46 -6.13 -2.67
N SER A 36 -39.26 -6.14 -1.34
CA SER A 36 -40.18 -6.85 -0.43
C SER A 36 -41.63 -6.33 -0.54
N ALA A 37 -41.84 -5.05 -0.89
CA ALA A 37 -43.17 -4.48 -1.05
C ALA A 37 -43.81 -4.90 -2.38
N ASP A 38 -43.05 -4.92 -3.47
CA ASP A 38 -43.51 -5.39 -4.78
C ASP A 38 -43.87 -6.89 -4.72
N PHE A 39 -43.08 -7.68 -4.00
CA PHE A 39 -43.32 -9.11 -3.84
C PHE A 39 -44.67 -9.39 -3.16
N LEU A 40 -45.05 -8.57 -2.16
CA LEU A 40 -46.33 -8.68 -1.46
C LEU A 40 -47.53 -8.22 -2.30
N GLN A 41 -47.31 -7.32 -3.27
CA GLN A 41 -48.34 -6.91 -4.24
C GLN A 41 -48.50 -7.90 -5.40
N GLY A 42 -47.48 -8.74 -5.63
CA GLY A 42 -47.43 -9.69 -6.73
C GLY A 42 -46.89 -9.07 -8.03
N PRO A 43 -46.73 -9.89 -9.09
CA PRO A 43 -46.24 -9.39 -10.38
C PRO A 43 -47.22 -8.39 -11.00
N PRO A 44 -46.73 -7.30 -11.63
CA PRO A 44 -47.59 -6.29 -12.22
C PRO A 44 -48.52 -6.90 -13.29
N SER A 45 -49.82 -6.68 -13.13
CA SER A 45 -50.88 -7.26 -13.96
C SER A 45 -51.13 -6.51 -15.28
N THR A 46 -50.48 -5.37 -15.48
CA THR A 46 -50.77 -4.40 -16.56
C THR A 46 -49.63 -4.20 -17.56
N THR A 47 -48.53 -4.95 -17.43
CA THR A 47 -47.35 -4.82 -18.31
C THR A 47 -47.27 -5.97 -19.32
N ASP A 48 -47.13 -5.65 -20.62
CA ASP A 48 -46.96 -6.64 -21.71
C ASP A 48 -45.73 -7.56 -21.57
N ARG A 49 -44.82 -7.23 -20.65
CA ARG A 49 -43.59 -7.97 -20.36
C ARG A 49 -43.41 -8.17 -18.86
N VAL A 50 -43.00 -9.37 -18.45
CA VAL A 50 -42.57 -9.66 -17.07
C VAL A 50 -41.25 -8.93 -16.75
N PRO A 51 -41.17 -8.15 -15.65
CA PRO A 51 -39.94 -7.47 -15.24
C PRO A 51 -38.79 -8.44 -14.96
N LYS A 52 -37.54 -8.02 -15.21
CA LYS A 52 -36.36 -8.88 -15.04
C LYS A 52 -36.22 -9.46 -13.64
N GLY A 53 -36.47 -8.70 -12.58
CA GLY A 53 -36.40 -9.22 -11.20
C GLY A 53 -37.36 -10.39 -10.94
N TRP A 54 -38.58 -10.34 -11.50
CA TRP A 54 -39.52 -11.46 -11.44
C TRP A 54 -39.06 -12.69 -12.24
N VAL A 55 -38.35 -12.48 -13.36
CA VAL A 55 -37.70 -13.59 -14.08
C VAL A 55 -36.59 -14.21 -13.21
N LYS A 56 -35.71 -13.39 -12.63
CA LYS A 56 -34.61 -13.88 -11.77
C LYS A 56 -35.13 -14.68 -10.57
N ILE A 57 -36.17 -14.21 -9.89
CA ILE A 57 -36.84 -14.97 -8.81
C ILE A 57 -37.32 -16.34 -9.31
N LYS A 58 -38.02 -16.37 -10.45
CA LYS A 58 -38.59 -17.61 -11.00
C LYS A 58 -37.52 -18.61 -11.43
N GLU A 59 -36.45 -18.17 -12.10
CA GLU A 59 -35.35 -19.06 -12.47
C GLU A 59 -34.57 -19.55 -11.25
N THR A 60 -34.36 -18.70 -10.22
CA THR A 60 -33.78 -19.12 -8.93
C THR A 60 -34.62 -20.20 -8.27
N CYS A 61 -35.95 -20.03 -8.22
CA CYS A 61 -36.87 -21.02 -7.63
C CYS A 61 -36.86 -22.35 -8.41
N LYS A 62 -36.90 -22.30 -9.75
CA LYS A 62 -36.79 -23.50 -10.59
C LYS A 62 -35.48 -24.24 -10.37
N LEU A 63 -34.37 -23.51 -10.28
CA LEU A 63 -33.04 -24.06 -10.06
C LEU A 63 -32.92 -24.71 -8.68
N ALA A 64 -33.45 -24.06 -7.65
CA ALA A 64 -33.56 -24.61 -6.30
C ALA A 64 -34.40 -25.90 -6.27
N GLU A 65 -35.58 -25.92 -6.90
CA GLU A 65 -36.41 -27.13 -6.98
C GLU A 65 -35.73 -28.26 -7.74
N ALA A 66 -35.01 -27.96 -8.83
CA ALA A 66 -34.26 -28.94 -9.60
C ALA A 66 -33.11 -29.59 -8.78
N GLN A 67 -32.61 -28.90 -7.76
CA GLN A 67 -31.62 -29.41 -6.79
C GLN A 67 -32.26 -29.88 -5.46
N GLY A 68 -33.59 -29.91 -5.35
CA GLY A 68 -34.31 -30.46 -4.19
C GLY A 68 -34.57 -29.48 -3.04
N TYR A 69 -34.34 -28.17 -3.22
CA TYR A 69 -34.62 -27.15 -2.21
C TYR A 69 -36.03 -26.56 -2.37
N GLU A 70 -36.80 -26.53 -1.28
CA GLU A 70 -38.16 -25.95 -1.28
C GLU A 70 -38.15 -24.42 -1.10
N TYR A 71 -37.07 -23.87 -0.53
CA TYR A 71 -36.96 -22.47 -0.16
C TYR A 71 -35.73 -21.78 -0.77
N VAL A 72 -35.91 -20.51 -1.14
CA VAL A 72 -34.81 -19.63 -1.56
C VAL A 72 -34.78 -18.31 -0.77
N TRP A 73 -33.58 -17.76 -0.60
CA TRP A 73 -33.38 -16.39 -0.10
C TRP A 73 -32.80 -15.50 -1.19
N ILE A 74 -33.33 -14.27 -1.30
CA ILE A 74 -32.90 -13.23 -2.23
C ILE A 74 -32.98 -11.88 -1.51
N ASP A 75 -31.87 -11.15 -1.41
CA ASP A 75 -31.76 -9.94 -0.58
C ASP A 75 -32.75 -8.82 -0.95
N THR A 76 -33.13 -8.72 -2.23
CA THR A 76 -33.98 -7.66 -2.76
C THR A 76 -35.40 -7.71 -2.23
N CYS A 77 -35.95 -8.92 -2.06
CA CYS A 77 -37.32 -9.14 -1.61
C CYS A 77 -37.46 -9.85 -0.25
N CYS A 78 -36.41 -10.51 0.26
CA CYS A 78 -36.43 -11.15 1.58
C CYS A 78 -36.05 -10.21 2.74
N ILE A 79 -35.48 -9.03 2.44
CA ILE A 79 -35.17 -7.97 3.42
C ILE A 79 -36.14 -6.80 3.22
N ASP A 80 -36.75 -6.31 4.30
CA ASP A 80 -37.61 -5.12 4.27
C ASP A 80 -36.73 -3.89 4.46
N LYS A 81 -36.25 -3.38 3.33
CA LYS A 81 -35.40 -2.20 3.26
C LYS A 81 -36.13 -0.91 3.68
N SER A 82 -37.44 -0.95 3.95
CA SER A 82 -38.21 0.15 4.56
C SER A 82 -38.15 0.13 6.10
N SER A 83 -37.94 -1.05 6.70
CA SER A 83 -37.73 -1.21 8.13
C SER A 83 -36.25 -1.04 8.48
N SER A 84 -35.88 0.09 9.08
CA SER A 84 -34.48 0.35 9.48
C SER A 84 -33.96 -0.65 10.51
N ALA A 85 -34.84 -1.18 11.36
CA ALA A 85 -34.52 -2.24 12.31
C ALA A 85 -34.20 -3.56 11.59
N GLU A 86 -35.07 -4.01 10.68
CA GLU A 86 -34.84 -5.25 9.92
C GLU A 86 -33.62 -5.12 8.99
N LEU A 87 -33.41 -3.97 8.35
CA LEU A 87 -32.22 -3.72 7.54
C LEU A 87 -30.92 -3.81 8.37
N THR A 88 -30.95 -3.34 9.62
CA THR A 88 -29.80 -3.40 10.54
C THR A 88 -29.51 -4.82 11.00
N GLU A 89 -30.55 -5.57 11.39
CA GLU A 89 -30.48 -7.00 11.69
C GLU A 89 -29.91 -7.77 10.48
N ALA A 90 -30.53 -7.59 9.31
CA ALA A 90 -30.19 -8.30 8.08
C ALA A 90 -28.75 -8.09 7.61
N ILE A 91 -28.21 -6.87 7.68
CA ILE A 91 -26.83 -6.60 7.27
C ILE A 91 -25.82 -7.23 8.24
N ASN A 92 -26.07 -7.20 9.56
CA ASN A 92 -25.19 -7.88 10.53
C ASN A 92 -25.32 -9.41 10.42
N SER A 93 -26.49 -9.93 10.06
CA SER A 93 -26.73 -11.37 9.86
C SER A 93 -26.35 -11.90 8.46
N MET A 94 -26.05 -11.04 7.48
CA MET A 94 -25.93 -11.46 6.07
C MET A 94 -24.87 -12.54 5.86
N TYR A 95 -23.70 -12.42 6.49
CA TYR A 95 -22.65 -13.45 6.43
C TYR A 95 -23.15 -14.80 6.96
N ALA A 96 -23.86 -14.79 8.10
CA ALA A 96 -24.42 -16.01 8.70
C ALA A 96 -25.50 -16.65 7.82
N TRP A 97 -26.29 -15.84 7.09
CA TRP A 97 -27.26 -16.34 6.11
C TRP A 97 -26.59 -16.93 4.87
N TYR A 98 -25.49 -16.36 4.37
CA TYR A 98 -24.71 -17.00 3.30
C TYR A 98 -23.98 -18.26 3.78
N ALA A 99 -23.42 -18.27 4.99
CA ALA A 99 -22.77 -19.44 5.58
C ALA A 99 -23.75 -20.59 5.90
N GLY A 100 -24.97 -20.27 6.33
CA GLY A 100 -26.03 -21.23 6.64
C GLY A 100 -26.85 -21.71 5.45
N ALA A 101 -26.65 -21.14 4.26
CA ALA A 101 -27.32 -21.59 3.05
C ALA A 101 -26.79 -22.96 2.61
N SER A 102 -27.69 -23.86 2.24
CA SER A 102 -27.32 -25.22 1.79
C SER A 102 -26.74 -25.24 0.37
N LYS A 103 -26.97 -24.17 -0.41
CA LYS A 103 -26.45 -23.96 -1.76
C LYS A 103 -26.48 -22.48 -2.10
N CYS A 104 -25.40 -21.93 -2.66
CA CYS A 104 -25.37 -20.57 -3.19
C CYS A 104 -25.32 -20.58 -4.72
N PHE A 105 -26.24 -19.86 -5.35
CA PHE A 105 -26.26 -19.61 -6.79
C PHE A 105 -25.75 -18.18 -7.05
N ALA A 106 -24.67 -18.04 -7.81
CA ALA A 106 -24.16 -16.75 -8.27
C ALA A 106 -24.57 -16.51 -9.72
N TYR A 107 -25.55 -15.63 -9.93
CA TYR A 107 -26.05 -15.28 -11.26
C TYR A 107 -25.30 -14.06 -11.82
N LEU A 108 -24.53 -14.27 -12.89
CA LEU A 108 -23.73 -13.25 -13.55
C LEU A 108 -24.50 -12.68 -14.76
N SER A 109 -25.32 -11.65 -14.54
CA SER A 109 -26.22 -11.09 -15.56
C SER A 109 -25.51 -10.46 -16.78
N ASP A 110 -24.21 -10.24 -16.69
CA ASP A 110 -23.34 -9.64 -17.69
C ASP A 110 -22.26 -10.60 -18.26
N PHE A 111 -22.34 -11.90 -17.94
CA PHE A 111 -21.41 -12.91 -18.42
C PHE A 111 -22.08 -13.88 -19.41
N ASP A 112 -21.44 -14.15 -20.54
CA ASP A 112 -21.85 -15.17 -21.52
C ASP A 112 -20.59 -15.88 -22.05
N PRO A 113 -20.37 -17.16 -21.69
CA PRO A 113 -19.17 -17.90 -22.08
C PRO A 113 -19.11 -18.23 -23.58
N SER A 114 -20.19 -17.99 -24.35
CA SER A 114 -20.18 -18.12 -25.81
C SER A 114 -19.58 -16.91 -26.53
N THR A 115 -19.34 -15.80 -25.82
CA THR A 115 -18.73 -14.60 -26.40
C THR A 115 -17.21 -14.78 -26.61
N PRO A 116 -16.63 -14.31 -27.74
CA PRO A 116 -15.19 -14.41 -27.97
C PRO A 116 -14.38 -13.65 -26.90
N ASN A 117 -13.41 -14.33 -26.28
CA ASN A 117 -12.63 -13.82 -25.15
C ASN A 117 -13.47 -13.50 -23.89
N ALA A 118 -14.57 -14.24 -23.66
CA ALA A 118 -15.30 -14.20 -22.40
C ALA A 118 -14.36 -14.49 -21.21
N ASP A 119 -14.27 -13.55 -20.27
CA ASP A 119 -13.57 -13.71 -19.00
C ASP A 119 -14.58 -13.60 -17.85
N LEU A 120 -14.64 -14.63 -17.01
CA LEU A 120 -15.51 -14.68 -15.83
C LEU A 120 -15.22 -13.52 -14.87
N PHE A 121 -13.93 -13.20 -14.68
CA PHE A 121 -13.48 -12.21 -13.70
C PHE A 121 -13.70 -10.76 -14.15
N SER A 122 -14.02 -10.55 -15.43
CA SER A 122 -14.46 -9.28 -16.00
C SER A 122 -15.94 -8.96 -15.72
N SER A 123 -16.73 -9.90 -15.19
CA SER A 123 -18.10 -9.62 -14.72
C SER A 123 -18.09 -8.60 -13.58
N ARG A 124 -19.10 -7.71 -13.53
CA ARG A 124 -19.30 -6.78 -12.40
C ARG A 124 -19.43 -7.52 -11.07
N TRP A 125 -19.84 -8.78 -11.07
CA TRP A 125 -20.00 -9.56 -9.85
C TRP A 125 -18.71 -9.60 -9.01
N PHE A 126 -17.54 -9.73 -9.63
CA PHE A 126 -16.25 -9.76 -8.91
C PHE A 126 -15.80 -8.40 -8.36
N SER A 127 -16.33 -7.29 -8.89
CA SER A 127 -15.99 -5.93 -8.44
C SER A 127 -16.99 -5.33 -7.44
N ARG A 128 -18.11 -5.99 -7.10
CA ARG A 128 -19.02 -5.53 -6.04
C ARG A 128 -18.45 -5.81 -4.65
N GLY A 129 -18.69 -4.90 -3.69
CA GLY A 129 -18.28 -5.09 -2.29
C GLY A 129 -18.96 -6.29 -1.62
N TRP A 130 -20.30 -6.33 -1.64
CA TRP A 130 -21.10 -7.36 -0.99
C TRP A 130 -20.76 -8.79 -1.42
N THR A 131 -20.55 -9.03 -2.72
CA THR A 131 -20.25 -10.37 -3.28
C THR A 131 -18.97 -11.01 -2.74
N LEU A 132 -18.10 -10.27 -2.02
CA LEU A 132 -16.93 -10.83 -1.36
C LEU A 132 -17.31 -11.83 -0.26
N GLN A 133 -18.23 -11.44 0.64
CA GLN A 133 -18.70 -12.36 1.68
C GLN A 133 -19.65 -13.42 1.11
N GLU A 134 -20.39 -13.11 0.05
CA GLU A 134 -21.26 -14.07 -0.65
C GLU A 134 -20.44 -15.19 -1.33
N LEU A 135 -19.21 -14.90 -1.77
CA LEU A 135 -18.25 -15.88 -2.27
C LEU A 135 -17.65 -16.73 -1.14
N ILE A 136 -17.21 -16.07 -0.07
CA ILE A 136 -16.43 -16.69 1.01
C ILE A 136 -17.32 -17.60 1.87
N ALA A 137 -18.45 -17.07 2.37
CA ALA A 137 -19.22 -17.69 3.44
C ALA A 137 -19.89 -19.04 3.10
N PRO A 138 -20.55 -19.23 1.93
CA PRO A 138 -21.26 -20.49 1.64
C PRO A 138 -20.29 -21.64 1.39
N ALA A 139 -20.57 -22.82 1.96
CA ALA A 139 -19.76 -24.01 1.70
C ALA A 139 -19.93 -24.54 0.26
N ASP A 140 -21.17 -24.58 -0.23
CA ASP A 140 -21.52 -25.04 -1.57
C ASP A 140 -21.99 -23.85 -2.43
N PHE A 141 -21.35 -23.65 -3.58
CA PHE A 141 -21.44 -22.42 -4.37
C PHE A 141 -21.23 -22.71 -5.86
N GLU A 142 -22.14 -22.23 -6.69
CA GLU A 142 -22.21 -22.49 -8.14
C GLU A 142 -22.43 -21.19 -8.95
N PHE A 143 -21.67 -21.01 -10.01
CA PHE A 143 -21.75 -19.86 -10.93
C PHE A 143 -22.66 -20.16 -12.13
N TYR A 144 -23.51 -19.20 -12.49
CA TYR A 144 -24.47 -19.28 -13.58
C TYR A 144 -24.36 -18.08 -14.53
N ASP A 145 -24.28 -18.35 -15.84
CA ASP A 145 -24.21 -17.30 -16.86
C ASP A 145 -25.53 -16.52 -17.00
N SER A 146 -25.51 -15.47 -17.82
CA SER A 146 -26.68 -14.62 -18.15
C SER A 146 -27.86 -15.38 -18.79
N SER A 147 -27.66 -16.64 -19.20
CA SER A 147 -28.68 -17.57 -19.72
C SER A 147 -29.09 -18.64 -18.70
N TRP A 148 -28.73 -18.49 -17.42
CA TRP A 148 -28.98 -19.45 -16.33
C TRP A 148 -28.36 -20.84 -16.56
N ARG A 149 -27.26 -20.92 -17.31
CA ARG A 149 -26.51 -22.16 -17.50
C ARG A 149 -25.40 -22.26 -16.46
N PHE A 150 -25.26 -23.44 -15.87
CA PHE A 150 -24.17 -23.75 -14.96
C PHE A 150 -22.82 -23.59 -15.68
N TYR A 151 -21.93 -22.80 -15.09
CA TYR A 151 -20.58 -22.57 -15.60
C TYR A 151 -19.53 -23.37 -14.81
N GLY A 152 -19.62 -23.37 -13.48
CA GLY A 152 -18.68 -24.07 -12.60
C GLY A 152 -19.00 -23.84 -11.12
N SER A 153 -18.38 -24.60 -10.23
CA SER A 153 -18.48 -24.42 -8.78
C SER A 153 -17.27 -23.65 -8.20
N LYS A 154 -17.42 -23.09 -6.99
CA LYS A 154 -16.29 -22.50 -6.23
C LYS A 154 -15.14 -23.50 -6.06
N ALA A 155 -15.46 -24.79 -5.86
CA ALA A 155 -14.46 -25.85 -5.74
C ALA A 155 -13.71 -26.10 -7.05
N SER A 156 -14.39 -26.11 -8.21
CA SER A 156 -13.73 -26.33 -9.51
C SER A 156 -12.93 -25.12 -10.02
N LEU A 157 -13.29 -23.91 -9.58
CA LEU A 157 -12.69 -22.64 -10.02
C LEU A 157 -11.76 -22.03 -8.95
N GLY A 158 -11.45 -22.76 -7.87
CA GLY A 158 -10.78 -22.23 -6.68
C GLY A 158 -9.45 -21.52 -6.98
N THR A 159 -8.56 -22.16 -7.75
CA THR A 159 -7.26 -21.58 -8.12
C THR A 159 -7.40 -20.34 -9.01
N ASP A 160 -8.32 -20.35 -9.97
CA ASP A 160 -8.56 -19.18 -10.84
C ASP A 160 -9.12 -18.00 -10.05
N ILE A 161 -10.06 -18.27 -9.14
CA ILE A 161 -10.63 -17.28 -8.21
C ILE A 161 -9.53 -16.72 -7.28
N ALA A 162 -8.69 -17.58 -6.70
CA ALA A 162 -7.59 -17.17 -5.84
C ALA A 162 -6.58 -16.27 -6.60
N TYR A 163 -6.22 -16.66 -7.82
CA TYR A 163 -5.34 -15.88 -8.68
C TYR A 163 -5.93 -14.50 -9.04
N ALA A 164 -7.20 -14.45 -9.43
CA ALA A 164 -7.87 -13.22 -9.86
C ALA A 164 -8.20 -12.26 -8.70
N THR A 165 -8.55 -12.78 -7.51
CA THR A 165 -9.04 -11.99 -6.38
C THR A 165 -8.02 -11.76 -5.27
N GLY A 166 -6.97 -12.58 -5.20
CA GLY A 166 -6.02 -12.62 -4.08
C GLY A 166 -6.57 -13.25 -2.80
N ILE A 167 -7.76 -13.87 -2.84
CA ILE A 167 -8.29 -14.70 -1.74
C ILE A 167 -7.44 -15.96 -1.63
N ASP A 168 -7.02 -16.31 -0.42
CA ASP A 168 -6.22 -17.51 -0.16
C ASP A 168 -7.02 -18.78 -0.51
N GLU A 169 -6.38 -19.76 -1.17
CA GLU A 169 -7.06 -20.99 -1.60
C GLU A 169 -7.68 -21.76 -0.42
N SER A 170 -7.10 -21.67 0.78
CA SER A 170 -7.65 -22.32 1.98
C SER A 170 -8.91 -21.65 2.53
N VAL A 171 -9.27 -20.44 2.07
CA VAL A 171 -10.57 -19.80 2.34
C VAL A 171 -11.63 -20.32 1.36
N LEU A 172 -11.24 -20.58 0.12
CA LEU A 172 -12.14 -21.12 -0.91
C LEU A 172 -12.39 -22.62 -0.71
N TYR A 173 -11.38 -23.34 -0.21
CA TYR A 173 -11.42 -24.76 0.13
C TYR A 173 -10.73 -25.01 1.48
N PRO A 174 -11.43 -24.92 2.63
CA PRO A 174 -10.83 -25.05 3.96
C PRO A 174 -10.41 -26.47 4.36
N ALA A 175 -10.48 -27.45 3.45
CA ALA A 175 -10.01 -28.83 3.62
C ALA A 175 -10.51 -29.52 4.91
N GLY A 176 -11.75 -29.23 5.33
CA GLY A 176 -12.38 -29.79 6.53
C GLY A 176 -12.11 -29.03 7.83
N ARG A 177 -11.39 -27.90 7.80
CA ARG A 177 -11.29 -26.95 8.92
C ARG A 177 -12.53 -26.04 8.96
N ASP A 178 -12.80 -25.46 10.13
CA ASP A 178 -13.80 -24.40 10.24
C ASP A 178 -13.31 -23.13 9.51
N LEU A 179 -14.21 -22.48 8.78
CA LEU A 179 -13.87 -21.30 7.98
C LEU A 179 -13.54 -20.08 8.86
N ARG A 180 -14.13 -19.97 10.06
CA ARG A 180 -13.81 -18.90 11.02
C ARG A 180 -12.37 -19.04 11.52
N ASP A 181 -11.94 -20.26 11.83
CA ASP A 181 -10.56 -20.54 12.27
C ASP A 181 -9.55 -20.19 11.16
N VAL A 182 -9.86 -20.54 9.91
CA VAL A 182 -9.02 -20.14 8.76
C VAL A 182 -8.98 -18.62 8.61
N LEU A 183 -10.13 -17.94 8.66
CA LEU A 183 -10.19 -16.47 8.56
C LEU A 183 -9.51 -15.78 9.75
N ALA A 184 -9.52 -16.36 10.95
CA ALA A 184 -8.85 -15.82 12.14
C ALA A 184 -7.31 -15.89 12.02
N ALA A 185 -6.78 -16.94 11.38
CA ALA A 185 -5.35 -17.09 11.12
C ALA A 185 -4.81 -16.18 10.00
N ILE A 186 -5.67 -15.64 9.13
CA ILE A 186 -5.28 -14.78 8.01
C ILE A 186 -5.12 -13.32 8.47
N PRO A 187 -3.99 -12.64 8.16
CA PRO A 187 -3.74 -11.26 8.58
C PRO A 187 -4.81 -10.28 8.07
N ILE A 188 -5.14 -9.28 8.89
CA ILE A 188 -6.12 -8.23 8.58
C ILE A 188 -5.77 -7.54 7.25
N CYS A 189 -4.49 -7.26 6.98
CA CYS A 189 -4.09 -6.61 5.73
C CYS A 189 -4.41 -7.45 4.49
N GLN A 190 -4.29 -8.79 4.56
CA GLN A 190 -4.67 -9.67 3.46
C GLN A 190 -6.19 -9.65 3.26
N LYS A 191 -6.97 -9.78 4.34
CA LYS A 191 -8.44 -9.71 4.28
C LYS A 191 -8.94 -8.37 3.72
N MET A 192 -8.29 -7.27 4.09
CA MET A 192 -8.54 -5.93 3.49
C MET A 192 -8.15 -5.87 2.00
N SER A 193 -7.10 -6.59 1.58
CA SER A 193 -6.65 -6.62 0.18
C SER A 193 -7.69 -7.23 -0.77
N TRP A 194 -8.46 -8.23 -0.31
CA TRP A 194 -9.55 -8.87 -1.07
C TRP A 194 -10.69 -7.91 -1.42
N ALA A 195 -10.82 -6.83 -0.63
CA ALA A 195 -11.78 -5.74 -0.84
C ALA A 195 -11.17 -4.54 -1.60
N SER A 196 -9.86 -4.53 -1.85
CA SER A 196 -9.15 -3.37 -2.41
C SER A 196 -9.53 -3.03 -3.86
N GLY A 197 -9.98 -4.03 -4.64
CA GLY A 197 -10.49 -3.82 -6.01
C GLY A 197 -12.01 -3.61 -6.09
N ARG A 198 -12.73 -3.62 -4.95
CA ARG A 198 -14.20 -3.67 -4.92
C ARG A 198 -14.85 -2.31 -4.69
N GLU A 199 -16.08 -2.18 -5.16
CA GLU A 199 -16.87 -0.95 -5.17
C GLU A 199 -18.31 -1.17 -4.67
N THR A 200 -18.86 -0.14 -4.05
CA THR A 200 -20.21 -0.12 -3.46
C THR A 200 -20.97 1.13 -3.89
N GLN A 201 -22.30 1.06 -3.90
CA GLN A 201 -23.14 2.19 -4.31
C GLN A 201 -23.23 3.27 -3.22
N ARG A 202 -23.33 2.87 -1.95
CA ARG A 202 -23.15 3.76 -0.80
C ARG A 202 -21.71 3.67 -0.32
N LEU A 203 -21.18 4.78 0.19
CA LEU A 203 -19.78 4.84 0.64
C LEU A 203 -19.55 4.00 1.90
N GLU A 204 -20.55 3.91 2.77
CA GLU A 204 -20.48 3.17 4.03
C GLU A 204 -20.49 1.65 3.81
N ASP A 205 -21.18 1.18 2.77
CA ASP A 205 -21.32 -0.24 2.43
C ASP A 205 -19.97 -0.94 2.22
N ILE A 206 -18.90 -0.22 1.83
CA ILE A 206 -17.54 -0.79 1.71
C ILE A 206 -17.00 -1.30 3.05
N SER A 207 -17.60 -0.86 4.16
CA SER A 207 -17.31 -1.29 5.52
C SER A 207 -18.30 -2.37 5.94
N TYR A 208 -19.58 -2.18 5.64
CA TYR A 208 -20.64 -3.11 6.04
C TYR A 208 -20.56 -4.47 5.32
N CYS A 209 -20.06 -4.51 4.08
CA CYS A 209 -19.81 -5.77 3.36
C CYS A 209 -18.63 -6.60 3.92
N LEU A 210 -17.90 -6.08 4.91
CA LEU A 210 -16.75 -6.75 5.52
C LEU A 210 -17.02 -7.28 6.93
N LEU A 211 -18.17 -6.95 7.53
CA LEU A 211 -18.47 -7.25 8.94
C LEU A 211 -18.28 -8.72 9.28
N GLY A 212 -18.84 -9.63 8.49
CA GLY A 212 -18.72 -11.08 8.73
C GLY A 212 -17.34 -11.67 8.42
N ILE A 213 -16.56 -11.06 7.52
CA ILE A 213 -15.18 -11.49 7.21
C ILE A 213 -14.23 -11.20 8.39
N PHE A 214 -14.57 -10.19 9.20
CA PHE A 214 -13.84 -9.82 10.41
C PHE A 214 -14.55 -10.24 11.71
N ASP A 215 -15.71 -10.90 11.64
CA ASP A 215 -16.56 -11.30 12.77
C ASP A 215 -16.90 -10.14 13.75
N VAL A 216 -17.19 -8.96 13.18
CA VAL A 216 -17.50 -7.72 13.93
C VAL A 216 -18.95 -7.27 13.74
N HIS A 217 -19.51 -6.65 14.78
CA HIS A 217 -20.87 -6.12 14.79
C HIS A 217 -20.84 -4.62 15.10
N MET A 218 -21.56 -3.80 14.33
CA MET A 218 -21.61 -2.35 14.56
C MET A 218 -22.91 -1.70 14.06
N PRO A 219 -23.36 -0.60 14.71
CA PRO A 219 -24.49 0.19 14.22
C PRO A 219 -24.27 0.74 12.80
N LEU A 220 -25.28 0.62 11.94
CA LEU A 220 -25.23 1.13 10.57
C LEU A 220 -25.69 2.58 10.54
N ILE A 221 -24.81 3.49 10.15
CA ILE A 221 -25.07 4.93 10.11
C ILE A 221 -24.85 5.42 8.68
N TYR A 222 -25.89 5.32 7.84
CA TYR A 222 -25.85 5.89 6.49
C TYR A 222 -25.80 7.42 6.54
N GLY A 223 -24.88 8.02 5.79
CA GLY A 223 -24.56 9.45 5.82
C GLY A 223 -23.31 9.81 6.60
N GLU A 224 -22.63 8.86 7.26
CA GLU A 224 -21.33 9.12 7.92
C GLU A 224 -20.13 9.10 6.96
N GLY A 225 -20.32 8.60 5.74
CA GLY A 225 -19.29 8.52 4.70
C GLY A 225 -18.13 7.60 5.09
N THR A 226 -16.89 8.05 4.85
CA THR A 226 -15.68 7.25 5.12
C THR A 226 -15.43 6.95 6.60
N LYS A 227 -16.16 7.59 7.52
CA LYS A 227 -16.09 7.27 8.96
C LYS A 227 -16.53 5.85 9.28
N ALA A 228 -17.43 5.26 8.48
CA ALA A 228 -17.83 3.86 8.61
C ALA A 228 -16.61 2.91 8.56
N PHE A 229 -15.63 3.22 7.70
CA PHE A 229 -14.43 2.41 7.56
C PHE A 229 -13.41 2.65 8.69
N THR A 230 -13.40 3.84 9.28
CA THR A 230 -12.67 4.10 10.53
C THR A 230 -13.26 3.30 11.68
N ARG A 231 -14.60 3.34 11.85
CA ARG A 231 -15.32 2.57 12.86
C ARG A 231 -15.14 1.06 12.70
N LEU A 232 -15.14 0.55 11.46
CA LEU A 232 -14.83 -0.86 11.17
C LEU A 232 -13.45 -1.24 11.73
N GLN A 233 -12.41 -0.46 11.43
CA GLN A 233 -11.08 -0.71 11.97
C GLN A 233 -11.07 -0.61 13.51
N GLU A 234 -11.80 0.35 14.08
CA GLU A 234 -11.94 0.49 15.53
C GLU A 234 -12.62 -0.70 16.20
N GLU A 235 -13.62 -1.35 15.58
CA GLU A 235 -14.21 -2.59 16.10
C GLU A 235 -13.25 -3.77 15.99
N ILE A 236 -12.57 -3.94 14.85
CA ILE A 236 -11.56 -5.00 14.65
C ILE A 236 -10.44 -4.88 15.70
N MET A 237 -10.03 -3.65 16.02
CA MET A 237 -9.01 -3.35 17.02
C MET A 237 -9.44 -3.59 18.47
N LYS A 238 -10.70 -3.95 18.75
CA LYS A 238 -11.14 -4.37 20.11
C LYS A 238 -10.97 -5.87 20.36
N SER A 239 -10.86 -6.67 19.30
CA SER A 239 -10.81 -8.14 19.38
C SER A 239 -9.52 -8.78 18.84
N SER A 240 -8.60 -7.98 18.27
CA SER A 240 -7.36 -8.49 17.68
C SER A 240 -6.16 -7.57 17.92
N ASN A 241 -5.00 -8.17 18.27
CA ASN A 241 -3.69 -7.52 18.35
C ASN A 241 -2.92 -7.56 17.01
N ASP A 242 -3.61 -7.80 15.89
CA ASP A 242 -2.99 -7.84 14.57
C ASP A 242 -2.69 -6.41 14.04
N LEU A 243 -1.42 -6.02 14.21
CA LEU A 243 -0.90 -4.74 13.75
C LEU A 243 -0.83 -4.59 12.21
N THR A 244 -1.08 -5.67 11.44
CA THR A 244 -1.17 -5.55 9.98
C THR A 244 -2.36 -4.70 9.52
N ILE A 245 -3.33 -4.41 10.39
CA ILE A 245 -4.35 -3.37 10.12
C ILE A 245 -3.72 -2.00 9.76
N LEU A 246 -2.48 -1.75 10.17
CA LEU A 246 -1.72 -0.54 9.85
C LEU A 246 -0.80 -0.70 8.62
N ALA A 247 -0.69 -1.88 8.02
CA ALA A 247 0.19 -2.21 6.89
C ALA A 247 -0.30 -1.69 5.50
N TRP A 248 -1.14 -0.66 5.49
CA TRP A 248 -1.65 -0.03 4.27
C TRP A 248 -0.66 0.95 3.63
N LYS A 249 -0.71 1.10 2.30
CA LYS A 249 0.15 1.99 1.52
C LYS A 249 -0.66 2.96 0.66
N LYS A 250 -0.41 4.26 0.79
CA LYS A 250 -0.98 5.29 -0.09
C LYS A 250 -0.24 5.27 -1.43
N LYS A 251 -0.97 5.12 -2.54
CA LYS A 251 -0.41 5.27 -3.90
C LYS A 251 -0.36 6.74 -4.30
N GLY A 252 0.71 7.14 -5.00
CA GLY A 252 1.01 8.53 -5.36
C GLY A 252 2.07 9.17 -4.45
N GLU A 253 2.62 10.30 -4.89
CA GLU A 253 3.63 11.05 -4.14
C GLU A 253 3.04 11.61 -2.84
N THR A 254 3.76 11.46 -1.72
CA THR A 254 3.52 12.24 -0.49
C THR A 254 4.69 13.17 -0.22
N LEU A 255 4.43 14.28 0.47
CA LEU A 255 5.47 15.20 0.90
C LEU A 255 5.96 14.79 2.31
N PRO A 256 7.26 14.92 2.66
CA PRO A 256 7.78 14.47 3.96
C PRO A 256 7.15 15.13 5.21
N TRP A 257 6.43 16.24 5.00
CA TRP A 257 5.69 17.01 6.00
C TRP A 257 4.16 16.78 5.96
N ASP A 258 3.65 15.97 5.03
CA ASP A 258 2.26 15.54 5.05
C ASP A 258 2.00 14.68 6.29
N ARG A 259 0.89 14.94 6.99
CA ARG A 259 0.50 14.21 8.21
C ARG A 259 -0.79 13.44 7.98
N TYR A 260 -0.75 12.15 8.26
CA TYR A 260 -1.88 11.25 8.05
C TYR A 260 -2.37 10.67 9.39
N GLY A 261 -3.67 10.40 9.45
CA GLY A 261 -4.21 9.50 10.46
C GLY A 261 -3.57 8.11 10.34
N ILE A 262 -3.49 7.38 11.45
CA ILE A 262 -2.87 6.05 11.49
C ILE A 262 -3.73 4.98 10.81
N LEU A 263 -5.05 5.15 10.84
CA LEU A 263 -6.03 4.27 10.22
C LEU A 263 -6.24 4.59 8.73
N ALA A 264 -6.52 3.57 7.94
CA ALA A 264 -6.83 3.70 6.52
C ALA A 264 -8.21 4.34 6.31
N GLN A 265 -8.43 4.92 5.12
CA GLN A 265 -9.71 5.52 4.71
C GLN A 265 -10.54 4.65 3.77
N SER A 266 -9.99 3.52 3.29
CA SER A 266 -10.60 2.60 2.32
C SER A 266 -9.76 1.31 2.25
N PRO A 267 -10.33 0.14 1.90
CA PRO A 267 -9.52 -1.05 1.60
C PRO A 267 -8.59 -0.88 0.39
N LYS A 268 -8.82 0.10 -0.49
CA LYS A 268 -8.01 0.36 -1.71
C LYS A 268 -6.49 0.48 -1.43
N VAL A 269 -6.10 0.97 -0.24
CA VAL A 269 -4.68 1.12 0.18
C VAL A 269 -4.02 -0.18 0.67
N PHE A 270 -4.75 -1.30 0.75
CA PHE A 270 -4.20 -2.63 1.05
C PHE A 270 -3.95 -3.49 -0.21
N SER A 271 -4.07 -2.90 -1.41
CA SER A 271 -3.88 -3.64 -2.68
C SER A 271 -2.50 -4.28 -2.86
N ASP A 272 -1.48 -3.82 -2.12
CA ASP A 272 -0.12 -4.35 -2.15
C ASP A 272 0.21 -5.23 -0.92
N SER A 273 -0.81 -5.72 -0.19
CA SER A 273 -0.68 -6.41 1.12
C SER A 273 -0.96 -7.92 1.09
N LYS A 274 -1.26 -8.51 -0.07
CA LYS A 274 -1.69 -9.92 -0.21
C LYS A 274 -0.65 -10.97 0.23
N ASP A 275 0.62 -10.60 0.24
CA ASP A 275 1.78 -11.42 0.55
C ASP A 275 2.38 -11.14 1.94
N ILE A 276 1.74 -10.28 2.74
CA ILE A 276 2.19 -9.96 4.10
C ILE A 276 1.70 -11.04 5.06
N VAL A 277 2.61 -11.66 5.80
CA VAL A 277 2.36 -12.72 6.78
C VAL A 277 2.88 -12.32 8.17
N LEU A 278 2.27 -12.85 9.23
CA LEU A 278 2.67 -12.55 10.61
C LEU A 278 4.04 -13.18 10.96
N SER A 279 4.83 -12.49 11.77
CA SER A 279 6.11 -13.02 12.27
C SER A 279 5.97 -13.95 13.48
N GLN A 280 4.83 -13.90 14.16
CA GLN A 280 4.55 -14.59 15.41
C GLN A 280 3.03 -14.71 15.65
N ASP A 281 2.63 -15.45 16.68
CA ASP A 281 1.23 -15.51 17.13
C ASP A 281 0.77 -14.14 17.68
N LEU A 282 -0.48 -13.78 17.38
CA LEU A 282 -1.11 -12.52 17.81
C LEU A 282 -1.15 -12.35 19.33
N MET A 283 -1.13 -13.44 20.12
CA MET A 283 -1.08 -13.35 21.58
C MET A 283 0.23 -12.74 22.12
N TYR A 284 1.29 -12.70 21.30
CA TYR A 284 2.58 -12.09 21.65
C TYR A 284 2.76 -10.69 21.05
N ASN A 285 1.83 -10.22 20.23
CA ASN A 285 1.81 -8.83 19.76
C ASN A 285 1.41 -7.89 20.90
N PRO A 286 1.95 -6.66 20.94
CA PRO A 286 1.58 -5.66 21.94
C PRO A 286 0.09 -5.35 21.90
N ASP A 287 -0.51 -5.20 23.08
CA ASP A 287 -1.89 -4.74 23.21
C ASP A 287 -2.00 -3.25 22.85
N PHE A 288 -3.13 -2.87 22.28
CA PHE A 288 -3.45 -1.47 22.01
C PHE A 288 -4.89 -1.16 22.39
N SER A 289 -5.12 0.10 22.75
CA SER A 289 -6.42 0.57 23.24
C SER A 289 -6.81 1.89 22.57
N ILE A 290 -8.05 2.00 22.11
CA ILE A 290 -8.59 3.25 21.55
C ILE A 290 -8.85 4.24 22.68
N THR A 291 -8.41 5.48 22.51
CA THR A 291 -8.53 6.57 23.50
C THR A 291 -8.99 7.86 22.81
N ASN A 292 -9.35 8.88 23.59
CA ASN A 292 -9.64 10.21 23.07
C ASN A 292 -8.42 10.94 22.42
N LYS A 293 -7.20 10.39 22.54
CA LYS A 293 -6.01 10.83 21.79
C LYS A 293 -5.73 10.01 20.52
N GLY A 294 -6.57 9.02 20.21
CA GLY A 294 -6.32 7.98 19.21
C GLY A 294 -5.86 6.68 19.85
N ILE A 295 -5.12 5.85 19.10
CA ILE A 295 -4.72 4.51 19.54
C ILE A 295 -3.50 4.61 20.46
N ARG A 296 -3.64 4.15 21.70
CA ARG A 296 -2.51 4.00 22.64
C ARG A 296 -1.91 2.61 22.51
N ILE A 297 -0.59 2.53 22.42
CA ILE A 297 0.18 1.28 22.36
C ILE A 297 1.51 1.45 23.12
N THR A 298 2.08 0.36 23.61
CA THR A 298 3.45 0.34 24.18
C THR A 298 4.35 -0.45 23.24
N VAL A 299 5.36 0.21 22.68
CA VAL A 299 6.27 -0.37 21.67
C VAL A 299 7.68 0.20 21.81
N ASP A 300 8.66 -0.56 21.33
CA ASP A 300 9.96 -0.02 20.95
C ASP A 300 9.80 0.92 19.74
N LEU A 301 10.38 2.12 19.83
CA LEU A 301 10.47 3.09 18.73
C LEU A 301 11.94 3.34 18.36
N PRO A 302 12.59 2.45 17.59
CA PRO A 302 13.92 2.73 17.05
C PRO A 302 13.88 3.94 16.11
N ILE A 303 14.76 4.91 16.39
CA ILE A 303 15.06 6.00 15.45
C ILE A 303 16.13 5.49 14.49
N THR A 304 15.83 5.48 13.19
CA THR A 304 16.77 5.05 12.16
C THR A 304 17.78 6.15 11.85
N SER A 305 19.06 5.79 11.76
CA SER A 305 20.13 6.75 11.44
C SER A 305 19.92 7.37 10.05
N GLY A 306 19.64 8.67 10.00
CA GLY A 306 19.44 9.42 8.76
C GLY A 306 17.98 9.78 8.44
N ILE A 307 17.02 9.37 9.27
CA ILE A 307 15.62 9.82 9.22
C ILE A 307 15.21 10.15 10.66
N GLU A 308 14.86 11.41 10.95
CA GLU A 308 14.40 11.83 12.29
C GLU A 308 12.95 11.41 12.58
N LYS A 309 12.52 10.26 12.03
CA LYS A 309 11.19 9.67 12.18
C LYS A 309 11.34 8.25 12.72
N PRO A 310 10.82 7.92 13.92
CA PRO A 310 10.86 6.57 14.43
C PRO A 310 10.06 5.60 13.55
N ILE A 311 10.51 4.35 13.50
CA ILE A 311 9.76 3.23 12.91
C ILE A 311 9.05 2.50 14.04
N MET A 312 7.78 2.14 13.85
CA MET A 312 7.07 1.17 14.67
C MET A 312 6.96 -0.14 13.88
N GLY A 313 7.47 -1.24 14.42
CA GLY A 313 7.32 -2.58 13.83
C GLY A 313 5.87 -3.06 13.83
N LEU A 314 5.48 -3.83 12.81
CA LEU A 314 4.14 -4.40 12.66
C LEU A 314 4.08 -5.91 12.92
N TYR A 315 5.19 -6.53 13.33
CA TYR A 315 5.29 -7.99 13.60
C TYR A 315 4.81 -8.84 12.40
N CYS A 316 5.21 -8.43 11.20
CA CYS A 316 4.90 -9.10 9.94
C CYS A 316 6.05 -8.94 8.94
N TYR A 317 6.06 -9.76 7.89
CA TYR A 317 7.06 -9.75 6.81
C TYR A 317 6.38 -10.09 5.47
N ARG A 318 7.05 -9.85 4.33
CA ARG A 318 6.55 -10.34 3.02
C ARG A 318 6.99 -11.78 2.77
N GLN A 319 6.11 -12.61 2.24
CA GLN A 319 6.35 -14.05 2.03
C GLN A 319 7.61 -14.36 1.20
N ASP A 320 8.01 -13.47 0.29
CA ASP A 320 9.26 -13.58 -0.50
C ASP A 320 10.53 -13.22 0.30
N ARG A 321 10.40 -12.56 1.46
CA ARG A 321 11.48 -12.00 2.28
C ARG A 321 11.25 -12.21 3.78
N PRO A 322 11.38 -13.45 4.29
CA PRO A 322 11.09 -13.82 5.68
C PRO A 322 12.01 -13.21 6.76
N HIS A 323 12.95 -12.34 6.38
CA HIS A 323 13.86 -11.64 7.28
C HIS A 323 13.73 -10.12 7.19
N GLU A 324 12.86 -9.60 6.32
CA GLU A 324 12.53 -8.18 6.21
C GLU A 324 11.23 -7.90 6.99
N PHE A 325 11.34 -7.74 8.31
CA PHE A 325 10.21 -7.33 9.15
C PHE A 325 9.73 -5.94 8.76
N LEU A 326 8.41 -5.74 8.68
CA LEU A 326 7.80 -4.50 8.19
C LEU A 326 7.44 -3.58 9.36
N GLY A 327 7.55 -2.28 9.12
CA GLY A 327 7.13 -1.23 10.05
C GLY A 327 6.35 -0.10 9.37
N ILE A 328 6.08 0.97 10.13
CA ILE A 328 5.55 2.24 9.64
C ILE A 328 6.34 3.41 10.20
N TYR A 329 6.49 4.48 9.41
CA TYR A 329 7.07 5.73 9.89
C TYR A 329 6.06 6.56 10.69
N LEU A 330 6.50 7.06 11.84
CA LEU A 330 5.74 7.96 12.68
C LEU A 330 6.39 9.36 12.71
N GLU A 331 5.55 10.39 12.76
CA GLU A 331 5.92 11.79 12.99
C GLU A 331 5.49 12.19 14.40
N ALA A 332 6.43 12.60 15.24
CA ALA A 332 6.13 13.15 16.55
C ALA A 332 5.39 14.50 16.41
N MET A 333 4.27 14.66 17.12
CA MET A 333 3.52 15.92 17.16
C MET A 333 3.84 16.70 18.43
N SER A 334 3.33 16.25 19.57
CA SER A 334 3.61 16.77 20.92
C SER A 334 2.97 15.86 21.97
N GLY A 335 3.41 15.92 23.23
CA GLY A 335 2.73 15.25 24.34
C GLY A 335 2.58 13.73 24.22
N GLY A 336 3.52 13.06 23.55
CA GLY A 336 3.50 11.62 23.27
C GLY A 336 2.56 11.20 22.12
N VAL A 337 1.99 12.17 21.39
CA VAL A 337 1.13 11.92 20.22
C VAL A 337 1.97 11.89 18.94
N TYR A 338 1.72 10.88 18.11
CA TYR A 338 2.33 10.65 16.81
C TYR A 338 1.25 10.61 15.72
N SER A 339 1.64 10.98 14.50
CA SER A 339 0.85 10.79 13.28
C SER A 339 1.61 9.91 12.30
N ARG A 340 0.91 9.32 11.32
CA ARG A 340 1.57 8.54 10.29
C ARG A 340 2.30 9.45 9.31
N ALA A 341 3.56 9.13 9.05
CA ALA A 341 4.39 9.79 8.05
C ALA A 341 4.64 8.85 6.85
N LEU A 342 5.01 9.44 5.70
CA LEU A 342 5.46 8.73 4.51
C LEU A 342 4.62 7.48 4.16
N PRO A 343 3.28 7.58 4.09
CA PRO A 343 2.40 6.41 3.97
C PRO A 343 2.49 5.71 2.61
N ASP A 344 3.22 6.26 1.65
CA ASP A 344 3.63 5.59 0.42
C ASP A 344 4.79 4.60 0.61
N ILE A 345 5.35 4.51 1.82
CA ILE A 345 6.44 3.59 2.19
C ILE A 345 5.98 2.70 3.36
N ILE A 346 6.25 1.40 3.22
CA ILE A 346 6.28 0.42 4.31
C ILE A 346 7.76 0.08 4.51
N PRO A 347 8.46 0.69 5.48
CA PRO A 347 9.87 0.40 5.70
C PRO A 347 10.09 -1.01 6.22
N VAL A 348 11.30 -1.52 5.98
CA VAL A 348 11.86 -2.65 6.73
C VAL A 348 12.36 -2.12 8.08
N GLU A 349 12.07 -2.83 9.16
CA GLU A 349 12.59 -2.54 10.48
C GLU A 349 14.11 -2.79 10.50
N ILE A 350 14.89 -1.71 10.59
CA ILE A 350 16.33 -1.78 10.73
C ILE A 350 16.65 -1.76 12.23
N ALA A 351 17.58 -2.63 12.66
CA ALA A 351 18.11 -2.66 14.02
C ALA A 351 18.80 -1.33 14.40
N GLY A 352 17.99 -0.36 14.87
CA GLY A 352 18.46 0.92 15.38
C GLY A 352 19.01 0.81 16.81
N ARG A 353 19.38 1.95 17.40
CA ARG A 353 19.50 2.00 18.86
C ARG A 353 18.13 1.69 19.44
N ARG A 354 18.00 0.59 20.18
CA ARG A 354 16.78 0.30 20.94
C ARG A 354 16.45 1.50 21.83
N SER A 355 15.26 2.05 21.64
CA SER A 355 14.66 2.91 22.64
C SER A 355 14.35 2.07 23.89
N ARG A 356 13.88 2.71 24.96
CA ARG A 356 13.03 1.99 25.91
C ARG A 356 11.62 1.92 25.33
N ASP A 357 10.85 0.93 25.78
CA ASP A 357 9.40 0.85 25.57
C ASP A 357 8.75 2.22 25.80
N ALA A 358 8.09 2.74 24.76
CA ALA A 358 7.41 4.01 24.79
C ALA A 358 5.90 3.77 24.75
N SER A 359 5.18 4.19 25.78
CA SER A 359 3.71 4.32 25.68
C SER A 359 3.41 5.57 24.85
N ILE A 360 2.92 5.35 23.63
CA ILE A 360 2.62 6.39 22.66
C ILE A 360 1.13 6.44 22.34
N PHE A 361 0.70 7.55 21.74
CA PHE A 361 -0.63 7.72 21.18
C PHE A 361 -0.53 8.00 19.67
N MET A 362 -1.28 7.29 18.84
CA MET A 362 -1.31 7.49 17.39
C MET A 362 -2.65 8.09 16.96
N THR A 363 -2.64 9.28 16.37
CA THR A 363 -3.88 9.97 15.96
C THR A 363 -4.60 9.22 14.83
N THR A 364 -5.90 8.97 14.99
CA THR A 364 -6.77 8.41 13.95
C THR A 364 -7.20 9.47 12.92
N CYS A 365 -7.31 10.73 13.35
CA CYS A 365 -7.59 11.87 12.48
C CYS A 365 -6.31 12.34 11.77
N SER A 366 -6.40 12.66 10.48
CA SER A 366 -5.38 13.44 9.77
C SER A 366 -5.30 14.85 10.40
N PRO A 367 -4.14 15.28 10.93
CA PRO A 367 -4.01 16.57 11.60
C PRO A 367 -4.35 17.76 10.67
N LYS A 368 -5.33 18.57 11.07
CA LYS A 368 -5.63 19.84 10.40
C LYS A 368 -4.73 20.93 10.99
N GLY A 369 -3.68 21.27 10.27
CA GLY A 369 -2.76 22.36 10.64
C GLY A 369 -1.57 22.39 9.69
N ASN A 370 -1.04 23.58 9.44
CA ASN A 370 0.12 23.76 8.58
C ASN A 370 1.29 22.86 9.03
N ALA A 371 2.15 22.49 8.08
CA ALA A 371 3.52 22.11 8.41
C ALA A 371 4.09 23.12 9.42
N PRO A 372 4.89 22.68 10.42
CA PRO A 372 5.44 23.61 11.41
C PRO A 372 6.09 24.78 10.67
N SER A 373 5.69 26.01 11.03
CA SER A 373 6.17 27.24 10.41
C SER A 373 7.69 27.16 10.34
N SER A 374 8.22 26.95 9.14
CA SER A 374 9.63 26.65 8.98
C SER A 374 10.43 27.83 9.49
N ALA A 375 11.26 27.59 10.51
CA ALA A 375 12.42 28.44 10.75
C ALA A 375 13.15 28.53 9.41
N LEU A 376 13.39 29.76 8.94
CA LEU A 376 13.69 30.13 7.56
C LEU A 376 14.40 29.03 6.74
N VAL A 377 13.64 28.22 5.98
CA VAL A 377 14.22 27.47 4.86
C VAL A 377 14.46 28.50 3.76
N ARG A 378 15.63 29.15 3.80
CA ARG A 378 16.13 29.93 2.67
C ARG A 378 16.22 28.95 1.50
N GLY A 379 15.45 29.22 0.45
CA GLY A 379 15.32 28.30 -0.68
C GLY A 379 16.59 28.23 -1.53
N HIS A 380 17.60 27.49 -1.07
CA HIS A 380 18.75 27.12 -1.88
C HIS A 380 18.25 26.29 -3.06
N HIS A 381 18.40 26.84 -4.27
CA HIS A 381 18.07 26.12 -5.48
C HIS A 381 19.22 25.15 -5.75
N PHE A 382 18.98 23.84 -5.71
CA PHE A 382 19.95 22.84 -6.15
C PHE A 382 19.44 22.15 -7.41
N SER A 383 20.19 22.30 -8.51
CA SER A 383 19.96 21.59 -9.78
C SER A 383 21.12 20.65 -10.08
N PHE A 384 20.83 19.35 -10.14
CA PHE A 384 21.79 18.29 -10.41
C PHE A 384 21.95 18.03 -11.91
N ASN A 385 22.55 18.96 -12.64
CA ASN A 385 22.74 18.81 -14.08
C ASN A 385 23.77 17.71 -14.40
N TYR A 386 23.33 16.64 -15.07
CA TYR A 386 24.20 15.60 -15.59
C TYR A 386 24.87 16.03 -16.90
N HIS A 387 26.20 15.96 -16.95
CA HIS A 387 26.96 16.23 -18.17
C HIS A 387 27.85 15.04 -18.53
N TYR A 388 27.79 14.66 -19.81
CA TYR A 388 28.68 13.69 -20.44
C TYR A 388 29.56 14.42 -21.46
N PRO A 389 30.83 14.02 -21.65
CA PRO A 389 31.57 14.39 -22.85
C PRO A 389 30.76 14.06 -24.11
N SER A 390 30.83 14.90 -25.15
CA SER A 390 30.12 14.69 -26.41
C SER A 390 30.39 13.31 -27.03
N GLU A 391 31.60 12.80 -26.82
CA GLU A 391 32.10 11.46 -27.16
C GLU A 391 31.27 10.29 -26.55
N MET A 392 30.58 10.52 -25.43
CA MET A 392 29.80 9.50 -24.70
C MET A 392 28.30 9.57 -24.95
N SER A 393 27.81 10.59 -25.67
CA SER A 393 26.38 10.85 -25.89
C SER A 393 25.61 9.68 -26.51
N ASN A 394 26.26 8.89 -27.39
CA ASN A 394 25.68 7.69 -28.00
C ASN A 394 25.89 6.40 -27.18
N SER A 395 26.62 6.46 -26.05
CA SER A 395 27.02 5.30 -25.26
C SER A 395 26.31 5.19 -23.90
N VAL A 396 25.83 6.29 -23.30
CA VAL A 396 25.13 6.27 -22.00
C VAL A 396 23.68 6.71 -22.17
N GLN A 397 22.76 5.94 -21.61
CA GLN A 397 21.31 6.14 -21.65
C GLN A 397 20.76 6.21 -20.22
N LEU A 398 20.05 7.30 -19.89
CA LEU A 398 19.19 7.34 -18.69
C LEU A 398 17.99 6.42 -18.91
N LEU A 399 17.75 5.49 -17.99
CA LEU A 399 16.59 4.60 -17.99
C LEU A 399 15.43 5.17 -17.18
N SER A 400 15.71 5.76 -16.02
CA SER A 400 14.71 6.34 -15.13
C SER A 400 15.34 7.36 -14.18
N ALA A 401 14.58 8.41 -13.86
CA ALA A 401 14.92 9.37 -12.81
C ALA A 401 13.76 9.43 -11.81
N TYR A 402 14.04 9.37 -10.51
CA TYR A 402 13.02 9.35 -9.45
C TYR A 402 13.41 10.32 -8.31
N PRO A 403 12.47 11.07 -7.71
CA PRO A 403 11.06 11.24 -8.08
C PRO A 403 10.85 11.94 -9.42
N GLU A 404 10.10 11.32 -10.33
CA GLU A 404 10.02 11.67 -11.76
C GLU A 404 9.65 13.15 -12.00
N LYS A 405 8.66 13.70 -11.28
CA LYS A 405 8.18 15.08 -11.47
C LYS A 405 9.12 16.17 -10.97
N ARG A 406 10.18 15.83 -10.24
CA ARG A 406 11.15 16.79 -9.71
C ARG A 406 12.35 17.02 -10.63
N TRP A 407 12.49 16.20 -11.67
CA TRP A 407 13.49 16.34 -12.73
C TRP A 407 12.86 17.03 -13.96
N ASP A 408 13.56 17.98 -14.56
CA ASP A 408 13.15 18.61 -15.82
C ASP A 408 13.76 17.93 -17.05
N GLY A 409 13.24 18.27 -18.24
CA GLY A 409 13.70 17.73 -19.53
C GLY A 409 15.12 18.13 -19.95
N ARG A 410 15.87 18.85 -19.10
CA ARG A 410 17.30 19.16 -19.26
C ARG A 410 18.15 18.53 -18.14
N PHE A 411 17.59 17.55 -17.43
CA PHE A 411 18.20 16.85 -16.29
C PHE A 411 18.42 17.73 -15.06
N GLY A 412 17.77 18.90 -14.98
CA GLY A 412 17.81 19.75 -13.79
C GLY A 412 16.85 19.28 -12.72
N PHE A 413 17.31 19.20 -11.46
CA PHE A 413 16.46 18.93 -10.31
C PHE A 413 15.88 20.22 -9.72
N ARG A 414 14.66 20.20 -9.18
CA ARG A 414 14.05 21.35 -8.48
C ARG A 414 13.88 21.09 -6.99
N ALA A 415 14.93 21.43 -6.23
CA ALA A 415 14.99 21.36 -4.76
C ALA A 415 14.20 22.44 -4.01
N LYS A 416 13.24 23.12 -4.66
CA LYS A 416 12.45 24.14 -3.96
C LYS A 416 11.66 23.48 -2.81
N ASP A 417 11.75 24.11 -1.64
CA ASP A 417 10.94 23.86 -0.45
C ASP A 417 11.15 22.48 0.24
N ALA A 418 12.32 21.85 0.12
CA ALA A 418 12.66 20.59 0.80
C ALA A 418 13.85 20.74 1.78
N PRO A 419 13.77 20.27 3.05
CA PRO A 419 14.86 20.38 4.03
C PRO A 419 15.96 19.31 3.88
N SER A 420 15.67 18.23 3.16
CA SER A 420 16.64 17.24 2.65
C SER A 420 16.06 16.60 1.39
N PHE A 421 16.91 15.96 0.59
CA PHE A 421 16.49 15.31 -0.66
C PHE A 421 17.33 14.06 -0.95
N VAL A 422 16.70 13.07 -1.59
CA VAL A 422 17.34 11.94 -2.26
C VAL A 422 16.73 11.76 -3.64
N GLY A 423 17.58 11.76 -4.66
CA GLY A 423 17.27 11.49 -6.05
C GLY A 423 17.99 10.25 -6.53
N ILE A 424 17.31 9.50 -7.39
CA ILE A 424 17.82 8.28 -8.02
C ILE A 424 17.83 8.50 -9.52
N ASN A 425 18.96 8.25 -10.17
CA ASN A 425 19.05 8.17 -11.62
C ASN A 425 19.66 6.82 -12.02
N THR A 426 18.92 6.04 -12.79
CA THR A 426 19.31 4.71 -13.26
C THR A 426 19.79 4.80 -14.69
N TYR A 427 21.00 4.30 -14.97
CA TYR A 427 21.64 4.40 -16.27
C TYR A 427 21.95 3.03 -16.87
N LYS A 428 22.06 3.00 -18.19
CA LYS A 428 22.62 1.91 -18.98
C LYS A 428 23.73 2.45 -19.86
N VAL A 429 24.85 1.75 -19.92
CA VAL A 429 25.96 2.06 -20.83
C VAL A 429 26.20 0.91 -21.81
N TYR A 430 26.52 1.28 -23.05
CA TYR A 430 26.86 0.41 -24.16
C TYR A 430 28.35 0.60 -24.48
N TRP A 431 29.13 -0.49 -24.47
CA TRP A 431 30.56 -0.44 -24.78
C TRP A 431 31.06 -1.77 -25.34
N GLN A 432 31.64 -1.74 -26.56
CA GLN A 432 32.28 -2.90 -27.21
C GLN A 432 31.45 -4.19 -27.06
N ASP A 433 30.23 -4.12 -27.61
CA ASP A 433 29.20 -5.18 -27.62
C ASP A 433 28.69 -5.67 -26.27
N LYS A 434 29.03 -4.96 -25.18
CA LYS A 434 28.53 -5.26 -23.82
C LYS A 434 27.68 -4.12 -23.29
N THR A 435 26.73 -4.48 -22.44
CA THR A 435 25.92 -3.52 -21.69
C THR A 435 26.16 -3.69 -20.19
N SER A 436 26.03 -2.60 -19.45
CA SER A 436 26.04 -2.60 -17.98
C SER A 436 25.10 -1.51 -17.48
N ARG A 437 24.48 -1.73 -16.32
CA ARG A 437 23.67 -0.72 -15.64
C ARG A 437 24.32 -0.28 -14.34
N PHE A 438 24.02 0.94 -13.94
CA PHE A 438 24.49 1.56 -12.70
C PHE A 438 23.47 2.60 -12.22
N VAL A 439 23.50 2.90 -10.93
CA VAL A 439 22.68 3.93 -10.30
C VAL A 439 23.57 5.08 -9.86
N VAL A 440 23.09 6.31 -10.03
CA VAL A 440 23.62 7.49 -9.33
C VAL A 440 22.55 7.96 -8.36
N ALA A 441 22.88 7.92 -7.08
CA ALA A 441 22.12 8.56 -6.02
C ALA A 441 22.70 9.95 -5.76
N CYS A 442 21.86 10.95 -5.53
CA CYS A 442 22.30 12.31 -5.20
C CYS A 442 21.33 12.98 -4.24
N GLY A 443 21.79 13.97 -3.48
CA GLY A 443 20.92 14.67 -2.55
C GLY A 443 21.64 15.73 -1.74
N PHE A 444 20.98 16.16 -0.68
CA PHE A 444 21.57 16.98 0.38
C PHE A 444 21.03 16.51 1.73
N ASP A 445 21.86 16.61 2.77
CA ASP A 445 21.45 16.28 4.14
C ASP A 445 20.73 17.45 4.83
N LEU A 446 20.37 17.28 6.11
CA LEU A 446 19.68 18.29 6.92
C LEU A 446 20.52 19.55 7.21
N THR A 447 21.84 19.49 6.99
CA THR A 447 22.75 20.65 7.05
C THR A 447 22.94 21.31 5.69
N ILE A 448 22.15 20.88 4.69
CA ILE A 448 22.18 21.37 3.30
C ILE A 448 23.51 21.00 2.61
N GLN A 449 24.29 20.06 3.16
CA GLN A 449 25.51 19.57 2.52
C GLN A 449 25.16 18.60 1.38
N PRO A 450 25.56 18.90 0.14
CA PRO A 450 25.23 18.06 -1.01
C PRO A 450 26.12 16.82 -1.07
N TRP A 451 25.56 15.70 -1.49
CA TRP A 451 26.26 14.43 -1.65
C TRP A 451 25.78 13.71 -2.92
N ALA A 452 26.62 12.83 -3.44
CA ALA A 452 26.28 11.89 -4.49
C ALA A 452 27.08 10.60 -4.33
N CYS A 453 26.52 9.49 -4.80
CA CYS A 453 27.12 8.16 -4.77
C CYS A 453 26.77 7.43 -6.06
N ILE A 454 27.70 6.63 -6.60
CA ILE A 454 27.49 5.80 -7.78
C ILE A 454 27.75 4.33 -7.45
N ASP A 455 26.87 3.43 -7.88
CA ASP A 455 27.03 1.98 -7.66
C ASP A 455 26.47 1.15 -8.82
N ILE A 456 26.89 -0.10 -8.93
CA ILE A 456 26.58 -1.03 -10.02
C ILE A 456 25.28 -1.82 -9.80
N GLU A 457 24.72 -2.34 -10.89
CA GLU A 457 23.60 -3.28 -10.86
C GLU A 457 23.91 -4.51 -9.99
N GLY A 458 23.06 -4.78 -8.99
CA GLY A 458 23.21 -5.85 -8.00
C GLY A 458 23.80 -5.45 -6.65
N SER A 459 24.21 -4.18 -6.47
CA SER A 459 24.61 -3.63 -5.16
C SER A 459 23.44 -3.40 -4.21
N GLU A 460 23.70 -3.21 -2.91
CA GLU A 460 22.67 -2.77 -1.96
C GLU A 460 22.06 -1.42 -2.37
N LEU A 461 22.87 -0.47 -2.87
CA LEU A 461 22.38 0.84 -3.30
C LEU A 461 21.44 0.70 -4.50
N TRP A 462 21.78 -0.19 -5.44
CA TRP A 462 20.93 -0.54 -6.56
C TRP A 462 19.60 -1.18 -6.12
N CYS A 463 19.64 -2.13 -5.18
CA CYS A 463 18.43 -2.79 -4.68
C CYS A 463 17.49 -1.82 -3.95
N ALA A 464 18.04 -0.96 -3.08
CA ALA A 464 17.28 0.12 -2.43
C ALA A 464 16.67 1.07 -3.46
N ALA A 465 17.44 1.43 -4.50
CA ALA A 465 16.99 2.31 -5.56
C ALA A 465 15.89 1.69 -6.44
N ALA A 466 15.99 0.40 -6.76
CA ALA A 466 14.99 -0.35 -7.51
C ALA A 466 13.65 -0.44 -6.75
N ASN A 467 13.71 -0.62 -5.42
CA ASN A 467 12.55 -0.56 -4.52
C ASN A 467 11.98 0.86 -4.33
N ARG A 468 12.60 1.89 -4.92
CA ARG A 468 12.29 3.32 -4.73
C ARG A 468 12.38 3.78 -3.26
N ASP A 469 13.14 3.07 -2.42
CA ASP A 469 13.40 3.47 -1.03
C ASP A 469 14.45 4.58 -1.01
N LEU A 470 13.98 5.80 -1.22
CA LEU A 470 14.79 7.02 -1.15
C LEU A 470 15.62 7.11 0.13
N LEU A 471 15.13 6.57 1.24
CA LEU A 471 15.73 6.78 2.56
C LEU A 471 16.88 5.80 2.77
N ARG A 472 16.68 4.51 2.43
CA ARG A 472 17.76 3.53 2.38
C ARG A 472 18.81 3.91 1.33
N VAL A 473 18.41 4.44 0.17
CA VAL A 473 19.34 5.00 -0.82
C VAL A 473 20.15 6.15 -0.22
N GLY A 474 19.50 7.11 0.44
CA GLY A 474 20.19 8.25 1.05
C GLY A 474 21.17 7.85 2.16
N TRP A 475 20.82 6.82 2.94
CA TRP A 475 21.71 6.26 3.97
C TRP A 475 22.91 5.55 3.34
N LEU A 476 22.68 4.56 2.46
CA LEU A 476 23.74 3.82 1.76
C LEU A 476 24.67 4.76 1.00
N ALA A 477 24.13 5.74 0.28
CA ALA A 477 24.92 6.69 -0.50
C ALA A 477 25.85 7.56 0.38
N ARG A 478 25.38 7.99 1.56
CA ARG A 478 26.16 8.80 2.51
C ARG A 478 27.17 7.97 3.32
N GLU A 479 26.93 6.69 3.51
CA GLU A 479 27.87 5.77 4.17
C GLU A 479 28.98 5.32 3.21
N GLN A 480 28.60 4.81 2.03
CA GLN A 480 29.53 4.26 1.03
C GLN A 480 30.40 5.35 0.38
N LYS A 481 29.81 6.50 0.03
CA LYS A 481 30.47 7.63 -0.65
C LYS A 481 31.27 7.21 -1.90
N ASN A 482 30.79 6.21 -2.63
CA ASN A 482 31.45 5.76 -3.86
C ASN A 482 31.39 6.85 -4.93
N GLU A 483 32.54 7.40 -5.31
CA GLU A 483 32.66 8.35 -6.41
C GLU A 483 32.97 7.67 -7.76
N GLU A 484 33.48 6.44 -7.75
CA GLU A 484 33.91 5.73 -8.96
C GLU A 484 33.47 4.26 -8.93
N ILE A 485 32.96 3.75 -10.06
CA ILE A 485 32.67 2.34 -10.28
C ILE A 485 33.50 1.77 -11.44
N SER A 486 33.85 0.49 -11.34
CA SER A 486 34.47 -0.26 -12.44
C SER A 486 33.44 -1.16 -13.11
N LEU A 487 33.23 -0.97 -14.40
CA LEU A 487 32.31 -1.77 -15.20
C LEU A 487 33.02 -2.90 -15.97
N LYS A 488 32.20 -3.82 -16.50
CA LYS A 488 32.66 -4.88 -17.41
C LYS A 488 33.45 -4.21 -18.57
N SER A 489 34.62 -4.76 -18.89
CA SER A 489 35.58 -4.25 -19.91
C SER A 489 36.58 -3.15 -19.47
N LYS A 490 36.88 -2.98 -18.17
CA LYS A 490 37.86 -2.00 -17.63
C LYS A 490 37.52 -0.54 -17.95
N MET A 491 36.24 -0.26 -18.19
CA MET A 491 35.70 1.09 -18.25
C MET A 491 35.36 1.52 -16.83
N TYR A 492 35.79 2.72 -16.44
CA TYR A 492 35.44 3.31 -15.16
C TYR A 492 34.37 4.38 -15.39
N ILE A 493 33.45 4.57 -14.44
CA ILE A 493 32.57 5.75 -14.41
C ILE A 493 32.81 6.45 -13.08
N ARG A 494 33.17 7.73 -13.15
CA ARG A 494 33.32 8.61 -12.00
C ARG A 494 32.27 9.70 -12.00
N ILE A 495 31.74 10.03 -10.83
CA ILE A 495 31.01 11.27 -10.55
C ILE A 495 31.96 12.35 -10.01
N ASP A 496 32.05 13.49 -10.68
CA ASP A 496 32.63 14.70 -10.10
C ASP A 496 31.49 15.63 -9.65
N MET A 497 31.42 15.95 -8.36
CA MET A 497 30.54 17.00 -7.84
C MET A 497 31.24 18.36 -7.94
N LYS A 498 30.62 19.34 -8.61
CA LYS A 498 31.15 20.70 -8.73
C LYS A 498 30.12 21.75 -8.30
N PRO A 499 30.45 22.62 -7.32
CA PRO A 499 29.62 23.79 -7.02
C PRO A 499 29.69 24.80 -8.16
N PHE A 500 28.53 25.36 -8.53
CA PHE A 500 28.43 26.48 -9.46
C PHE A 500 27.91 27.72 -8.72
N TYR A 501 28.73 28.76 -8.66
CA TYR A 501 28.49 29.96 -7.85
C TYR A 501 27.64 31.04 -8.56
N GLY A 502 27.76 31.15 -9.89
CA GLY A 502 27.12 32.24 -10.65
C GLY A 502 27.67 33.60 -10.21
N GLU A 503 26.78 34.56 -9.97
CA GLU A 503 27.10 35.91 -9.47
C GLU A 503 27.03 36.01 -7.92
N SER A 504 27.07 34.88 -7.21
CA SER A 504 26.93 34.83 -5.74
C SER A 504 28.12 34.14 -5.09
N GLU A 505 28.49 34.55 -3.88
CA GLU A 505 29.52 33.87 -3.09
C GLU A 505 29.06 32.50 -2.55
N GLU A 506 27.74 32.24 -2.51
CA GLU A 506 27.18 30.95 -2.15
C GLU A 506 26.89 30.08 -3.40
N PRO A 507 27.12 28.75 -3.35
CA PRO A 507 26.88 27.87 -4.49
C PRO A 507 25.39 27.78 -4.84
N ARG A 508 25.05 28.17 -6.07
CA ARG A 508 23.67 28.24 -6.60
C ARG A 508 23.16 26.95 -7.26
N TRP A 509 24.01 25.93 -7.44
CA TRP A 509 23.64 24.54 -7.76
C TRP A 509 24.88 23.63 -7.78
N MET A 510 24.66 22.31 -7.83
CA MET A 510 25.71 21.28 -7.82
C MET A 510 25.67 20.45 -9.10
N GLN A 511 26.71 20.54 -9.93
CA GLN A 511 26.82 19.71 -11.13
C GLN A 511 27.36 18.32 -10.78
N ILE A 512 26.75 17.25 -11.31
CA ILE A 512 27.32 15.90 -11.31
C ILE A 512 27.81 15.58 -12.72
N VAL A 513 29.13 15.59 -12.91
CA VAL A 513 29.73 15.23 -14.20
C VAL A 513 30.05 13.75 -14.20
N LEU A 514 29.47 13.00 -15.16
CA LEU A 514 29.76 11.59 -15.36
C LEU A 514 30.91 11.45 -16.36
N ARG A 515 32.07 10.99 -15.90
CA ARG A 515 33.26 10.76 -16.73
C ARG A 515 33.51 9.28 -16.90
N ALA A 516 33.77 8.84 -18.13
CA ALA A 516 34.42 7.56 -18.37
C ALA A 516 35.90 7.74 -18.72
N ASP A 517 36.76 6.93 -18.12
CA ASP A 517 38.19 6.91 -18.42
C ASP A 517 38.68 5.48 -18.72
N ARG A 518 39.75 5.39 -19.50
CA ARG A 518 40.50 4.16 -19.75
C ARG A 518 41.69 4.12 -18.79
N LYS A 519 41.92 2.98 -18.14
CA LYS A 519 43.12 2.77 -17.32
C LYS A 519 44.41 2.83 -18.17
N ARG A 520 44.99 4.02 -18.36
CA ARG A 520 46.38 4.18 -18.80
C ARG A 520 47.29 3.69 -17.66
N ASN A 521 48.14 2.71 -17.95
CA ASN A 521 49.12 2.20 -16.98
C ASN A 521 49.99 3.36 -16.44
N ARG A 522 49.79 3.71 -15.17
CA ARG A 522 50.53 4.78 -14.50
C ARG A 522 51.90 4.27 -14.05
N VAL A 523 52.83 4.12 -15.00
CA VAL A 523 54.23 3.83 -14.69
C VAL A 523 54.83 5.06 -13.99
N ARG A 524 55.37 4.87 -12.77
CA ARG A 524 56.18 5.90 -12.09
C ARG A 524 57.37 6.26 -12.98
N ARG A 525 57.42 7.49 -13.49
CA ARG A 525 58.70 8.10 -13.90
C ARG A 525 59.31 8.78 -12.67
N GLN A 526 60.28 8.12 -12.05
CA GLN A 526 61.34 8.84 -11.36
C GLN A 526 62.21 9.52 -12.43
N SER A 527 62.42 10.83 -12.29
CA SER A 527 63.42 11.58 -13.05
C SER A 527 64.58 11.94 -12.12
N VAL A 528 65.76 11.41 -12.42
CA VAL A 528 67.02 11.67 -11.69
C VAL A 528 68.02 12.34 -12.65
N GLY A 529 68.76 13.33 -12.15
CA GLY A 529 69.80 14.10 -12.86
C GLY A 529 69.46 15.60 -12.89
N HIS A 530 70.06 16.48 -12.07
CA HIS A 530 71.41 17.08 -12.21
C HIS A 530 71.50 17.96 -13.49
N HIS A 531 71.89 19.25 -13.51
CA HIS A 531 72.64 20.16 -12.59
C HIS A 531 72.14 21.64 -12.82
N GLN A 532 72.54 22.75 -12.16
CA GLN A 532 73.51 23.06 -11.08
C GLN A 532 73.16 24.36 -10.29
N HIS A 533 74.14 24.92 -9.57
CA HIS A 533 74.22 26.15 -8.75
C HIS A 533 73.55 27.46 -9.25
N LEU A 534 73.01 28.22 -8.29
CA LEU A 534 73.66 29.44 -7.78
C LEU A 534 73.18 29.78 -6.35
N VAL A 535 74.01 30.51 -5.60
CA VAL A 535 73.84 30.83 -4.16
C VAL A 535 73.70 32.34 -4.02
N ASP A 536 72.73 32.78 -3.21
CA ASP A 536 72.81 33.90 -2.25
C ASP A 536 71.41 34.05 -1.61
N SER A 537 71.14 34.32 -0.32
CA SER A 537 71.80 34.96 0.84
C SER A 537 70.83 36.06 1.35
N LEU A 538 70.86 36.40 2.66
CA LEU A 538 69.98 37.35 3.39
C LEU A 538 68.61 36.74 3.84
N GLU A 539 68.37 36.36 5.11
CA GLU A 539 68.45 37.04 6.43
C GLU A 539 67.21 37.87 6.84
N GLY A 540 66.22 37.19 7.44
CA GLY A 540 65.37 37.61 8.60
C GLY A 540 64.62 38.96 8.62
N PRO A 541 64.00 39.34 9.77
CA PRO A 541 63.75 38.54 10.97
C PRO A 541 62.29 38.63 11.51
N LEU A 542 62.10 38.02 12.69
CA LEU A 542 60.87 37.92 13.50
C LEU A 542 60.21 39.25 13.93
N GLY A 543 58.90 39.17 14.20
CA GLY A 543 58.17 39.97 15.20
C GLY A 543 56.93 39.19 15.65
N TYR A 544 56.94 38.53 16.81
CA TYR A 544 56.59 39.02 18.16
C TYR A 544 55.15 39.56 18.34
N LEU A 545 54.37 38.71 19.03
CA LEU A 545 53.19 38.90 19.90
C LEU A 545 53.06 40.29 20.58
N PRO A 546 51.83 40.76 20.94
CA PRO A 546 51.14 40.18 22.10
C PRO A 546 49.59 40.17 22.13
N GLU A 547 49.02 39.24 22.90
CA GLU A 547 47.72 39.40 23.59
C GLU A 547 47.86 40.46 24.70
N PRO A 548 46.77 41.09 25.17
CA PRO A 548 46.24 40.62 26.46
C PRO A 548 44.73 40.79 26.72
N GLU A 549 44.23 39.93 27.62
CA GLU A 549 43.25 40.19 28.70
C GLU A 549 41.76 40.53 28.40
N GLY A 550 40.88 39.96 29.25
CA GLY A 550 39.46 40.35 29.40
C GLY A 550 39.30 41.56 30.36
N PRO A 551 38.17 41.73 31.11
CA PRO A 551 37.37 40.66 31.73
C PRO A 551 35.82 40.88 31.81
N GLU A 552 35.15 39.89 32.42
CA GLU A 552 33.97 39.95 33.33
C GLU A 552 32.59 40.58 32.97
N LEU A 553 31.57 39.73 33.20
CA LEU A 553 30.29 39.95 33.94
C LEU A 553 29.27 41.03 33.49
N ALA A 554 28.14 40.53 32.98
CA ALA A 554 26.79 40.73 33.56
C ALA A 554 25.80 39.68 33.03
#